data_AF-A0A956VRD8-F1
#
_entry.id   AF-A0A956VRD8-F1
#
_cell.length_a   1.000
_cell.length_b   1.000
_cell.length_c   1.000
_cell.angle_alpha   90.00
_cell.angle_beta   90.00
_cell.angle_gamma   90.00
#
_symmetry.space_group_name_H-M   'P 1'
#
loop_
_entity.id
_entity.type
_entity.pdbx_description
1 polymer ?
#
loop_
_entity_poly.entity_id
_entity_poly.type
_entity_poly.pdbx_seq_one_letter_code
_entity_poly.pdbx_strand_id
1 'polypeptide(L)'
;MRAFGWLVSMGSALGGKLKSVLALAWLLAAAGLASCGSDTPELPESVTRPVTIRIAAFQGPETTALFRIIPEWEHITGNTVELGIIDRETGERMVAGDYVTYREAVISNAEQGLGEYDVIIVDDPWMPYLATNNHLAPLAPFGYERDPDIVERSSSLGVWPPTFGPLPPDQEGIERGAETYALPLVGNVMMLWYRQDIIGKPETLDELRTNLDNPDPAYIGSAGLAPSTNPHVFLSWLASRGGDVFDRAWRPTPLRSSIAAEAFAEYIDEATRLGIPFDEYVDERYTPHARMLDGTAAAAVGWAADAQQILTSSVSDQLRVTLFPAGRRSSTITGNWLLAIPDDSAQPEAAYDFITWATSQDIMKTSALLGVPPARESLFNDRELV
;
A
#
# COMPACT_ATOMS: atom_id res chain seq x y z
N MET A 1 13.03 -6.33 29.26
CA MET A 1 11.87 -6.56 30.17
C MET A 1 11.04 -5.28 30.42
N ARG A 2 10.96 -4.36 29.45
CA ARG A 2 10.00 -3.25 29.39
C ARG A 2 9.69 -2.97 27.91
N ALA A 3 8.76 -3.73 27.34
CA ALA A 3 8.22 -3.49 25.99
C ALA A 3 6.78 -3.99 25.81
N PHE A 4 6.11 -4.46 26.88
CA PHE A 4 4.78 -5.08 26.82
C PHE A 4 3.64 -4.18 27.37
N GLY A 5 3.91 -2.91 27.65
CA GLY A 5 3.00 -2.04 28.40
C GLY A 5 1.85 -1.41 27.60
N TRP A 6 1.88 -1.41 26.27
CA TRP A 6 0.99 -0.56 25.47
C TRP A 6 -0.20 -1.26 24.80
N LEU A 7 -0.21 -2.59 24.72
CA LEU A 7 -1.29 -3.36 24.08
C LEU A 7 -2.58 -3.52 24.92
N VAL A 8 -2.65 -2.98 26.14
CA VAL A 8 -3.75 -3.23 27.09
C VAL A 8 -4.74 -2.05 27.21
N SER A 9 -4.54 -0.92 26.54
CA SER A 9 -5.33 0.29 26.79
C SER A 9 -6.75 0.33 26.14
N MET A 10 -7.09 -0.57 25.23
CA MET A 10 -8.45 -0.62 24.63
C MET A 10 -9.14 -1.94 25.00
N GLY A 11 -9.77 -1.98 26.18
CA GLY A 11 -10.55 -3.15 26.58
C GLY A 11 -10.86 -3.24 28.07
N SER A 12 -11.34 -2.15 28.69
CA SER A 12 -11.79 -2.16 30.09
C SER A 12 -13.30 -2.35 30.22
N ALA A 13 -13.84 -3.41 29.62
CA ALA A 13 -15.12 -3.99 30.05
C ALA A 13 -15.29 -5.38 29.42
N LEU A 14 -14.95 -6.45 30.16
CA LEU A 14 -15.62 -7.77 30.19
C LEU A 14 -14.67 -8.84 30.77
N GLY A 15 -15.20 -9.61 31.73
CA GLY A 15 -14.45 -10.41 32.70
C GLY A 15 -13.70 -11.63 32.13
N GLY A 16 -12.57 -11.93 32.78
CA GLY A 16 -11.53 -12.88 32.35
C GLY A 16 -11.86 -14.37 32.30
N LYS A 17 -13.12 -14.79 32.23
CA LYS A 17 -13.49 -16.21 32.06
C LYS A 17 -13.96 -16.58 30.66
N LEU A 18 -14.21 -15.61 29.78
CA LEU A 18 -14.64 -15.86 28.38
C LEU A 18 -13.45 -16.00 27.41
N LYS A 19 -12.25 -15.50 27.78
CA LYS A 19 -11.04 -15.52 26.93
C LYS A 19 -10.49 -16.93 26.66
N SER A 20 -10.72 -17.87 27.58
CA SER A 20 -10.16 -19.23 27.48
C SER A 20 -10.99 -20.18 26.61
N VAL A 21 -12.28 -19.87 26.38
CA VAL A 21 -13.18 -20.74 25.60
C VAL A 21 -13.13 -20.39 24.10
N LEU A 22 -12.89 -19.12 23.76
CA LEU A 22 -12.76 -18.67 22.37
C LEU A 22 -11.42 -19.06 21.72
N ALA A 23 -10.33 -19.07 22.49
CA ALA A 23 -9.01 -19.51 21.98
C ALA A 23 -8.96 -21.02 21.65
N LEU A 24 -9.76 -21.84 22.36
CA LEU A 24 -9.78 -23.29 22.14
C LEU A 24 -10.70 -23.72 20.98
N ALA A 25 -11.68 -22.89 20.62
CA ALA A 25 -12.59 -23.17 19.51
C ALA A 25 -11.94 -22.96 18.13
N TRP A 26 -10.96 -22.05 18.01
CA TRP A 26 -10.26 -21.78 16.76
C TRP A 26 -9.15 -22.81 16.45
N LEU A 27 -8.49 -23.35 17.49
CA LEU A 27 -7.49 -24.42 17.33
C LEU A 27 -8.07 -25.76 16.87
N LEU A 28 -9.37 -26.00 17.07
CA LEU A 28 -10.03 -27.24 16.64
C LEU A 28 -10.65 -27.16 15.24
N ALA A 29 -10.83 -25.95 14.68
CA ALA A 29 -11.28 -25.79 13.29
C ALA A 29 -10.15 -26.00 12.28
N ALA A 30 -8.90 -25.75 12.67
CA ALA A 30 -7.72 -25.96 11.83
C ALA A 30 -7.34 -27.45 11.62
N ALA A 31 -7.87 -28.36 12.43
CA ALA A 31 -7.58 -29.79 12.32
C ALA A 31 -8.54 -30.58 11.40
N GLY A 32 -9.53 -29.92 10.80
CA GLY A 32 -10.64 -30.57 10.07
C GLY A 32 -10.59 -30.54 8.54
N LEU A 33 -9.63 -29.85 7.91
CA LEU A 33 -9.62 -29.61 6.46
C LEU A 33 -8.36 -30.14 5.75
N ALA A 34 -7.65 -31.11 6.34
CA ALA A 34 -6.64 -31.88 5.62
C ALA A 34 -7.28 -33.01 4.81
N SER A 35 -8.13 -32.68 3.84
CA SER A 35 -8.50 -33.59 2.76
C SER A 35 -9.21 -32.83 1.64
N CYS A 36 -8.42 -32.27 0.71
CA CYS A 36 -8.59 -32.40 -0.75
C CYS A 36 -7.74 -31.34 -1.47
N GLY A 37 -6.60 -31.80 -2.02
CA GLY A 37 -5.91 -31.28 -3.21
C GLY A 37 -5.81 -29.77 -3.42
N SER A 38 -4.68 -29.20 -3.03
CA SER A 38 -4.08 -28.05 -3.69
C SER A 38 -2.57 -28.13 -3.47
N ASP A 39 -1.80 -27.93 -4.54
CA ASP A 39 -0.33 -27.86 -4.52
C ASP A 39 0.09 -26.68 -3.62
N THR A 40 0.33 -26.95 -2.35
CA THR A 40 1.02 -26.03 -1.44
C THR A 40 2.48 -25.95 -1.89
N PRO A 41 3.05 -24.75 -2.08
CA PRO A 41 4.47 -24.61 -2.30
C PRO A 41 5.23 -25.31 -1.15
N GLU A 42 6.14 -26.23 -1.48
CA GLU A 42 7.04 -26.81 -0.48
C GLU A 42 7.90 -25.67 0.09
N LEU A 43 7.65 -25.32 1.35
CA LEU A 43 8.55 -24.48 2.12
C LEU A 43 9.92 -25.18 2.19
N PRO A 44 11.04 -24.45 2.02
CA PRO A 44 12.37 -25.05 2.06
C PRO A 44 12.62 -25.75 3.42
N GLU A 45 13.45 -26.79 3.39
CA GLU A 45 13.83 -27.54 4.60
C GLU A 45 14.31 -26.59 5.71
N SER A 46 13.85 -26.83 6.94
CA SER A 46 14.12 -26.01 8.12
C SER A 46 15.58 -25.54 8.18
N VAL A 47 15.78 -24.22 8.18
CA VAL A 47 17.11 -23.61 8.28
C VAL A 47 17.79 -24.13 9.54
N THR A 48 18.93 -24.81 9.37
CA THR A 48 19.64 -25.55 10.43
C THR A 48 20.21 -24.68 11.57
N ARG A 49 20.10 -23.34 11.46
CA ARG A 49 20.41 -22.37 12.51
C ARG A 49 19.45 -21.17 12.40
N PRO A 50 18.53 -21.01 13.35
CA PRO A 50 17.68 -19.82 13.43
C PRO A 50 18.49 -18.52 13.38
N VAL A 51 18.00 -17.57 12.59
CA VAL A 51 18.54 -16.20 12.51
C VAL A 51 17.47 -15.18 12.94
N THR A 52 17.91 -13.95 13.16
CA THR A 52 17.03 -12.79 13.32
C THR A 52 17.13 -11.94 12.07
N ILE A 53 16.01 -11.72 11.38
CA ILE A 53 15.93 -10.77 10.27
C ILE A 53 15.38 -9.43 10.79
N ARG A 54 15.93 -8.34 10.26
CA ARG A 54 15.57 -6.97 10.64
C ARG A 54 14.72 -6.36 9.53
N ILE A 55 13.50 -5.93 9.85
CA ILE A 55 12.58 -5.39 8.86
C ILE A 55 12.32 -3.92 9.16
N ALA A 56 12.65 -3.05 8.20
CA ALA A 56 12.28 -1.63 8.29
C ALA A 56 10.74 -1.53 8.29
N ALA A 57 10.19 -0.86 9.30
CA ALA A 57 8.76 -0.94 9.60
C ALA A 57 8.17 0.42 9.99
N PHE A 58 6.94 0.65 9.55
CA PHE A 58 6.12 1.79 9.92
C PHE A 58 4.68 1.37 10.19
N GLN A 59 3.94 2.20 10.93
CA GLN A 59 2.53 1.96 11.21
C GLN A 59 1.68 2.45 10.03
N GLY A 60 0.98 1.52 9.40
CA GLY A 60 0.01 1.83 8.35
C GLY A 60 -0.99 0.68 8.17
N PRO A 61 -2.18 0.95 7.61
CA PRO A 61 -3.12 -0.07 7.14
C PRO A 61 -2.44 -1.16 6.31
N GLU A 62 -1.52 -0.75 5.42
CA GLU A 62 -0.70 -1.58 4.54
C GLU A 62 0.23 -2.59 5.25
N THR A 63 0.71 -2.29 6.45
CA THR A 63 1.67 -3.14 7.18
C THR A 63 1.05 -3.91 8.35
N THR A 64 -0.14 -3.49 8.80
CA THR A 64 -0.80 -4.00 10.01
C THR A 64 -1.08 -5.51 9.94
N ALA A 65 -1.48 -6.02 8.77
CA ALA A 65 -1.72 -7.45 8.61
C ALA A 65 -0.42 -8.25 8.72
N LEU A 66 0.63 -7.85 8.00
CA LEU A 66 1.93 -8.53 8.03
C LEU A 66 2.45 -8.66 9.47
N PHE A 67 2.42 -7.58 10.25
CA PHE A 67 2.91 -7.61 11.63
C PHE A 67 2.16 -8.59 12.54
N ARG A 68 0.88 -8.85 12.25
CA ARG A 68 0.08 -9.84 13.00
C ARG A 68 0.37 -11.27 12.57
N ILE A 69 0.81 -11.48 11.33
CA ILE A 69 1.03 -12.80 10.74
C ILE A 69 2.48 -13.26 10.93
N ILE A 70 3.46 -12.35 11.10
CA ILE A 70 4.88 -12.66 11.36
C ILE A 70 5.12 -13.81 12.37
N PRO A 71 4.42 -13.91 13.52
CA PRO A 71 4.63 -15.01 14.46
C PRO A 71 4.41 -16.40 13.86
N GLU A 72 3.62 -16.54 12.79
CA GLU A 72 3.48 -17.79 12.05
C GLU A 72 4.77 -18.16 11.33
N TRP A 73 5.42 -17.21 10.64
CA TRP A 73 6.72 -17.44 10.01
C TRP A 73 7.81 -17.79 11.03
N GLU A 74 7.83 -17.08 12.17
CA GLU A 74 8.75 -17.39 13.26
C GLU A 74 8.52 -18.81 13.80
N HIS A 75 7.26 -19.24 13.90
CA HIS A 75 6.91 -20.58 14.37
C HIS A 75 7.35 -21.69 13.40
N ILE A 76 7.10 -21.52 12.09
CA ILE A 76 7.40 -22.56 11.10
C ILE A 76 8.90 -22.66 10.77
N THR A 77 9.64 -21.55 10.82
CA THR A 77 11.07 -21.52 10.47
C THR A 77 11.99 -21.61 11.67
N GLY A 78 11.51 -21.20 12.85
CA GLY A 78 12.34 -20.99 14.05
C GLY A 78 13.12 -19.67 14.04
N ASN A 79 13.12 -18.92 12.94
CA ASN A 79 13.72 -17.59 12.85
C ASN A 79 12.94 -16.57 13.69
N THR A 80 13.49 -15.38 13.84
CA THR A 80 12.85 -14.27 14.57
C THR A 80 12.88 -12.99 13.74
N VAL A 81 11.96 -12.07 14.02
CA VAL A 81 11.86 -10.79 13.34
C VAL A 81 12.02 -9.63 14.32
N GLU A 82 12.91 -8.70 13.99
CA GLU A 82 13.00 -7.39 14.63
C GLU A 82 12.41 -6.31 13.71
N LEU A 83 11.31 -5.68 14.14
CA LEU A 83 10.66 -4.61 13.40
C LEU A 83 11.17 -3.23 13.83
N GLY A 84 11.39 -2.35 12.87
CA GLY A 84 11.55 -0.92 13.10
C GLY A 84 12.62 -0.29 12.25
N ILE A 85 12.52 1.04 12.12
CA ILE A 85 13.62 1.88 11.66
C ILE A 85 14.67 2.03 12.76
N ILE A 86 15.93 2.18 12.38
CA ILE A 86 17.04 2.41 13.31
C ILE A 86 17.36 3.90 13.43
N ASP A 87 17.47 4.38 14.65
CA ASP A 87 18.20 5.61 14.94
C ASP A 87 19.70 5.30 14.93
N ARG A 88 20.44 5.85 13.95
CA ARG A 88 21.86 5.56 13.76
C ARG A 88 22.77 6.16 14.84
N GLU A 89 22.30 7.15 15.57
CA GLU A 89 23.07 7.75 16.67
C GLU A 89 22.98 6.90 17.94
N THR A 90 21.78 6.40 18.24
CA THR A 90 21.51 5.66 19.48
C THR A 90 21.55 4.14 19.30
N GLY A 91 21.36 3.65 18.08
CA GLY A 91 21.18 2.23 17.75
C GLY A 91 19.80 1.69 18.15
N GLU A 92 18.89 2.54 18.64
CA GLU A 92 17.55 2.11 19.03
C GLU A 92 16.66 1.87 17.81
N ARG A 93 15.80 0.85 17.90
CA ARG A 93 14.80 0.54 16.87
C ARG A 93 13.41 0.93 17.34
N MET A 94 12.67 1.55 16.43
CA MET A 94 11.26 1.85 16.64
C MET A 94 10.48 1.66 15.35
N VAL A 95 9.24 1.20 15.47
CA VAL A 95 8.31 1.24 14.34
C VAL A 95 7.97 2.71 14.08
N ALA A 96 8.25 3.21 12.89
CA ALA A 96 7.94 4.59 12.53
C ALA A 96 6.44 4.85 12.66
N GLY A 97 6.05 6.00 13.22
CA GLY A 97 4.64 6.35 13.44
C GLY A 97 3.91 6.80 12.17
N ASP A 98 4.66 7.20 11.14
CA ASP A 98 4.13 7.80 9.93
C ASP A 98 5.04 7.55 8.71
N TYR A 99 4.49 7.84 7.53
CA TYR A 99 5.17 7.66 6.24
C TYR A 99 6.42 8.53 6.09
N VAL A 100 6.40 9.78 6.55
CA VAL A 100 7.51 10.73 6.32
C VAL A 100 8.73 10.28 7.11
N THR A 101 8.54 9.98 8.39
CA THR A 101 9.60 9.42 9.26
C THR A 101 10.17 8.14 8.67
N TYR A 102 9.31 7.25 8.15
CA TYR A 102 9.74 6.00 7.52
C TYR A 102 10.53 6.23 6.22
N ARG A 103 10.01 7.09 5.34
CA ARG A 103 10.66 7.46 4.07
C ARG A 103 12.03 8.07 4.31
N GLU A 104 12.18 8.96 5.29
CA GLU A 104 13.48 9.54 5.63
C GLU A 104 14.45 8.47 6.12
N ALA A 105 13.99 7.55 6.97
CA ALA A 105 14.82 6.48 7.51
C ALA A 105 15.34 5.49 6.45
N VAL A 106 14.58 5.26 5.37
CA VAL A 106 14.95 4.36 4.26
C VAL A 106 15.62 5.13 3.12
N ILE A 107 14.95 6.11 2.53
CA ILE A 107 15.41 6.79 1.30
C ILE A 107 16.54 7.76 1.58
N SER A 108 16.42 8.65 2.56
CA SER A 108 17.46 9.65 2.82
C SER A 108 18.75 9.00 3.32
N ASN A 109 18.66 7.80 3.90
CA ASN A 109 19.81 7.05 4.42
C ASN A 109 20.38 6.02 3.44
N ALA A 110 19.74 5.78 2.29
CA ALA A 110 20.16 4.73 1.34
C ALA A 110 21.62 4.93 0.86
N GLU A 111 22.04 6.18 0.67
CA GLU A 111 23.42 6.55 0.32
C GLU A 111 24.47 6.07 1.34
N GLN A 112 24.06 5.88 2.60
CA GLN A 112 24.93 5.41 3.68
C GLN A 112 24.83 3.88 3.88
N GLY A 113 24.20 3.16 2.96
CA GLY A 113 23.92 1.73 3.05
C GLY A 113 22.64 1.42 3.83
N LEU A 114 22.06 0.24 3.59
CA LEU A 114 20.81 -0.23 4.19
C LEU A 114 21.01 -1.54 4.98
N GLY A 115 22.24 -1.99 5.19
CA GLY A 115 22.57 -3.28 5.83
C GLY A 115 22.19 -3.42 7.30
N GLU A 116 21.61 -2.36 7.88
CA GLU A 116 20.87 -2.42 9.13
C GLU A 116 19.50 -3.12 8.99
N TYR A 117 19.06 -3.38 7.77
CA TYR A 117 17.84 -4.08 7.43
C TYR A 117 18.16 -5.28 6.56
N ASP A 118 17.39 -6.34 6.74
CA ASP A 118 17.40 -7.53 5.87
C ASP A 118 16.19 -7.50 4.92
N VAL A 119 15.10 -6.86 5.32
CA VAL A 119 13.94 -6.57 4.46
C VAL A 119 13.52 -5.12 4.65
N ILE A 120 13.16 -4.46 3.56
CA ILE A 120 12.52 -3.14 3.59
C ILE A 120 11.16 -3.20 2.88
N ILE A 121 10.20 -2.43 3.39
CA ILE A 121 8.89 -2.23 2.77
C ILE A 121 9.00 -1.01 1.85
N VAL A 122 8.93 -1.23 0.55
CA VAL A 122 9.21 -0.21 -0.48
C VAL A 122 7.91 0.33 -1.06
N ASP A 123 7.74 1.64 -1.02
CA ASP A 123 6.69 2.33 -1.77
C ASP A 123 7.04 2.34 -3.26
N ASP A 124 6.07 2.14 -4.15
CA ASP A 124 6.33 2.02 -5.59
C ASP A 124 7.12 3.19 -6.24
N PRO A 125 7.04 4.46 -5.79
CA PRO A 125 7.80 5.55 -6.39
C PRO A 125 9.28 5.53 -6.03
N TRP A 126 9.68 4.71 -5.04
CA TRP A 126 11.05 4.64 -4.54
C TRP A 126 11.92 3.67 -5.35
N MET A 127 11.30 2.70 -6.00
CA MET A 127 11.97 1.66 -6.78
C MET A 127 12.97 2.21 -7.81
N PRO A 128 12.65 3.24 -8.62
CA PRO A 128 13.62 3.82 -9.55
C PRO A 128 14.92 4.28 -8.87
N TYR A 129 14.81 4.98 -7.74
CA TYR A 129 15.98 5.48 -7.02
C TYR A 129 16.78 4.34 -6.38
N LEU A 130 16.09 3.42 -5.69
CA LEU A 130 16.74 2.33 -4.95
C LEU A 130 17.42 1.32 -5.89
N ALA A 131 16.76 0.93 -6.98
CA ALA A 131 17.31 -0.05 -7.92
C ALA A 131 18.42 0.55 -8.81
N THR A 132 18.27 1.78 -9.31
CA THR A 132 19.31 2.42 -10.14
C THR A 132 20.64 2.55 -9.40
N ASN A 133 20.58 2.83 -8.10
CA ASN A 133 21.76 3.05 -7.27
C ASN A 133 22.26 1.78 -6.57
N ASN A 134 21.78 0.59 -6.97
CA ASN A 134 22.17 -0.71 -6.41
C ASN A 134 21.97 -0.82 -4.89
N HIS A 135 20.91 -0.21 -4.36
CA HIS A 135 20.57 -0.35 -2.94
C HIS A 135 19.77 -1.64 -2.64
N LEU A 136 19.32 -2.35 -3.68
CA LEU A 136 18.51 -3.57 -3.56
C LEU A 136 19.20 -4.75 -4.25
N ALA A 137 19.13 -5.92 -3.64
CA ALA A 137 19.57 -7.17 -4.25
C ALA A 137 18.56 -7.61 -5.33
N PRO A 138 19.02 -8.05 -6.53
CA PRO A 138 18.16 -8.72 -7.48
C PRO A 138 17.69 -10.07 -6.92
N LEU A 139 16.49 -10.50 -7.29
CA LEU A 139 15.89 -11.73 -6.77
C LEU A 139 16.26 -12.99 -7.58
N ALA A 140 16.72 -12.82 -8.82
CA ALA A 140 17.10 -13.94 -9.69
C ALA A 140 18.19 -14.85 -9.09
N PRO A 141 19.25 -14.34 -8.40
CA PRO A 141 20.24 -15.18 -7.71
C PRO A 141 19.68 -16.10 -6.62
N PHE A 142 18.52 -15.76 -6.03
CA PHE A 142 17.84 -16.61 -5.06
C PHE A 142 16.91 -17.65 -5.71
N GLY A 143 16.83 -17.66 -7.04
CA GLY A 143 15.96 -18.57 -7.80
C GLY A 143 14.54 -18.07 -7.98
N TYR A 144 14.30 -16.76 -7.84
CA TYR A 144 12.97 -16.20 -8.10
C TYR A 144 12.57 -16.36 -9.56
N GLU A 145 11.37 -16.90 -9.78
CA GLU A 145 10.69 -16.90 -11.06
C GLU A 145 9.43 -16.05 -10.96
N ARG A 146 9.10 -15.34 -12.04
CA ARG A 146 7.93 -14.47 -12.08
C ARG A 146 6.66 -15.28 -11.83
N ASP A 147 5.93 -14.93 -10.78
CA ASP A 147 4.62 -15.50 -10.48
C ASP A 147 3.53 -14.89 -11.38
N PRO A 148 2.88 -15.68 -12.27
CA PRO A 148 1.86 -15.18 -13.17
C PRO A 148 0.53 -14.86 -12.48
N ASP A 149 0.31 -15.31 -11.23
CA ASP A 149 -0.88 -14.99 -10.45
C ASP A 149 -0.80 -13.58 -9.85
N ILE A 150 0.38 -12.99 -9.73
CA ILE A 150 0.50 -11.59 -9.31
C ILE A 150 0.05 -10.68 -10.47
N VAL A 151 -0.88 -9.76 -10.19
CA VAL A 151 -1.40 -8.78 -11.16
C VAL A 151 -0.23 -8.13 -11.90
N GLU A 152 -0.25 -8.18 -13.24
CA GLU A 152 0.88 -7.76 -14.07
C GLU A 152 1.39 -6.36 -13.71
N ARG A 153 0.47 -5.40 -13.54
CA ARG A 153 0.80 -4.02 -13.16
C ARG A 153 1.50 -3.95 -11.81
N SER A 154 1.05 -4.71 -10.82
CA SER A 154 1.70 -4.79 -9.51
C SER A 154 3.09 -5.42 -9.63
N SER A 155 3.22 -6.55 -10.34
CA SER A 155 4.51 -7.22 -10.55
C SER A 155 5.54 -6.31 -11.21
N SER A 156 5.11 -5.46 -12.15
CA SER A 156 6.00 -4.57 -12.90
C SER A 156 6.64 -3.47 -12.05
N LEU A 157 6.08 -3.14 -10.89
CA LEU A 157 6.61 -2.11 -9.99
C LEU A 157 7.86 -2.58 -9.25
N GLY A 158 8.02 -3.89 -9.07
CA GLY A 158 9.21 -4.50 -8.47
C GLY A 158 10.37 -4.72 -9.44
N VAL A 159 10.25 -4.28 -10.68
CA VAL A 159 11.16 -4.59 -11.77
C VAL A 159 11.91 -3.34 -12.22
N TRP A 160 13.23 -3.45 -12.42
CA TRP A 160 14.07 -2.35 -12.88
C TRP A 160 15.08 -2.80 -13.95
N PRO A 161 15.27 -2.03 -15.04
CA PRO A 161 14.44 -0.91 -15.50
C PRO A 161 12.98 -1.34 -15.78
N PRO A 162 11.99 -0.44 -15.60
CA PRO A 162 10.57 -0.79 -15.67
C PRO A 162 10.17 -1.25 -17.06
N THR A 163 9.20 -2.17 -17.12
CA THR A 163 8.71 -2.76 -18.38
C THR A 163 8.01 -1.74 -19.29
N PHE A 164 7.47 -0.65 -18.73
CA PHE A 164 6.88 0.47 -19.46
C PHE A 164 7.19 1.80 -18.78
N GLY A 165 6.73 2.91 -19.39
CA GLY A 165 6.95 4.25 -18.85
C GLY A 165 8.29 4.87 -19.26
N PRO A 166 8.54 6.13 -18.93
CA PRO A 166 9.76 6.81 -19.31
C PRO A 166 10.96 6.27 -18.52
N LEU A 167 12.16 6.35 -19.07
CA LEU A 167 13.42 6.02 -18.38
C LEU A 167 14.28 7.26 -18.21
N PRO A 168 14.99 7.40 -17.09
CA PRO A 168 16.04 8.41 -16.95
C PRO A 168 17.04 8.35 -18.12
N PRO A 169 17.57 9.50 -18.60
CA PRO A 169 18.48 9.52 -19.76
C PRO A 169 19.73 8.64 -19.60
N ASP A 170 20.22 8.45 -18.38
CA ASP A 170 21.34 7.59 -18.03
C ASP A 170 20.99 6.09 -18.06
N GLN A 171 19.70 5.75 -18.13
CA GLN A 171 19.18 4.39 -18.25
C GLN A 171 18.65 4.09 -19.68
N GLU A 172 18.78 5.03 -20.61
CA GLU A 172 18.35 4.85 -22.00
C GLU A 172 19.20 3.76 -22.69
N GLY A 173 18.55 2.77 -23.30
CA GLY A 173 19.21 1.66 -24.01
C GLY A 173 19.50 0.42 -23.16
N ILE A 174 19.25 0.47 -21.84
CA ILE A 174 19.27 -0.72 -20.99
C ILE A 174 18.02 -1.57 -21.26
N GLU A 175 18.18 -2.89 -21.24
CA GLU A 175 17.07 -3.83 -21.40
C GLU A 175 16.03 -3.63 -20.29
N ARG A 176 14.77 -3.40 -20.69
CA ARG A 176 13.66 -3.27 -19.74
C ARG A 176 13.22 -4.63 -19.26
N GLY A 177 12.74 -4.69 -18.03
CA GLY A 177 12.23 -5.94 -17.49
C GLY A 177 13.33 -6.95 -17.13
N ALA A 178 14.59 -6.51 -17.07
CA ALA A 178 15.74 -7.38 -16.93
C ALA A 178 15.78 -8.07 -15.56
N GLU A 179 15.49 -7.33 -14.48
CA GLU A 179 15.66 -7.82 -13.11
C GLU A 179 14.47 -7.48 -12.22
N THR A 180 14.10 -8.43 -11.36
CA THR A 180 13.12 -8.22 -10.28
C THR A 180 13.87 -7.98 -8.98
N TYR A 181 13.54 -6.91 -8.26
CA TYR A 181 14.17 -6.50 -7.00
C TYR A 181 13.22 -6.53 -5.81
N ALA A 182 11.91 -6.52 -6.06
CA ALA A 182 10.90 -6.46 -5.00
C ALA A 182 9.64 -7.23 -5.37
N LEU A 183 8.97 -7.79 -4.37
CA LEU A 183 7.70 -8.51 -4.53
C LEU A 183 6.54 -7.68 -4.02
N PRO A 184 5.44 -7.51 -4.78
CA PRO A 184 4.27 -6.76 -4.31
C PRO A 184 3.67 -7.40 -3.05
N LEU A 185 3.46 -6.61 -2.01
CA LEU A 185 2.76 -6.99 -0.78
C LEU A 185 1.32 -6.49 -0.78
N VAL A 186 1.11 -5.25 -1.25
CA VAL A 186 -0.20 -4.58 -1.25
C VAL A 186 -0.55 -4.09 -2.65
N GLY A 187 -1.71 -4.49 -3.17
CA GLY A 187 -2.28 -4.02 -4.43
C GLY A 187 -3.19 -2.81 -4.20
N ASN A 188 -2.67 -1.60 -4.32
CA ASN A 188 -3.36 -0.39 -3.92
C ASN A 188 -3.54 0.59 -5.10
N VAL A 189 -4.74 1.15 -5.21
CA VAL A 189 -5.12 2.12 -6.24
C VAL A 189 -6.00 3.19 -5.62
N MET A 190 -5.96 4.40 -6.17
CA MET A 190 -6.90 5.45 -5.78
C MET A 190 -8.30 5.14 -6.30
N MET A 191 -9.27 5.15 -5.39
CA MET A 191 -10.68 4.84 -5.60
C MET A 191 -11.56 6.04 -5.20
N LEU A 192 -12.81 6.06 -5.66
CA LEU A 192 -13.80 7.03 -5.19
C LEU A 192 -14.64 6.42 -4.09
N TRP A 193 -14.71 7.10 -2.96
CA TRP A 193 -15.63 6.84 -1.88
C TRP A 193 -16.78 7.82 -2.00
N TYR A 194 -18.01 7.38 -1.81
CA TYR A 194 -19.17 8.25 -1.88
C TYR A 194 -20.29 7.82 -0.94
N ARG A 195 -21.10 8.81 -0.55
CA ARG A 195 -22.32 8.62 0.22
C ARG A 195 -23.50 8.38 -0.71
N GLN A 196 -23.93 7.13 -0.82
CA GLN A 196 -24.97 6.71 -1.76
C GLN A 196 -26.35 7.31 -1.45
N ASP A 197 -26.56 7.78 -0.21
CA ASP A 197 -27.77 8.46 0.24
C ASP A 197 -27.75 9.97 -0.07
N ILE A 198 -26.58 10.54 -0.40
CA ILE A 198 -26.42 11.95 -0.77
C ILE A 198 -26.28 12.09 -2.29
N ILE A 199 -25.42 11.29 -2.91
CA ILE A 199 -25.16 11.32 -4.35
C ILE A 199 -25.29 9.94 -5.01
N GLY A 200 -25.68 9.94 -6.28
CA GLY A 200 -25.62 8.73 -7.11
C GLY A 200 -24.18 8.30 -7.40
N LYS A 201 -23.98 7.02 -7.71
CA LYS A 201 -22.68 6.48 -8.16
C LYS A 201 -22.24 7.20 -9.46
N PRO A 202 -21.14 7.96 -9.47
CA PRO A 202 -20.65 8.57 -10.70
C PRO A 202 -19.70 7.60 -11.43
N GLU A 203 -19.88 7.46 -12.74
CA GLU A 203 -18.98 6.71 -13.62
C GLU A 203 -17.94 7.63 -14.27
N THR A 204 -18.25 8.93 -14.41
CA THR A 204 -17.36 9.94 -15.00
C THR A 204 -17.08 11.10 -14.07
N LEU A 205 -15.98 11.81 -14.31
CA LEU A 205 -15.66 13.03 -13.56
C LEU A 205 -16.72 14.12 -13.80
N ASP A 206 -17.30 14.23 -14.99
CA ASP A 206 -18.39 15.18 -15.25
C ASP A 206 -19.67 14.84 -14.45
N GLU A 207 -20.00 13.54 -14.35
CA GLU A 207 -21.09 13.08 -13.47
C GLU A 207 -20.79 13.36 -11.99
N LEU A 208 -19.55 13.14 -11.54
CA LEU A 208 -19.15 13.49 -10.18
C LEU A 208 -19.33 15.00 -9.95
N ARG A 209 -18.88 15.86 -10.88
CA ARG A 209 -19.06 17.32 -10.79
C ARG A 209 -20.54 17.70 -10.70
N THR A 210 -21.39 17.14 -11.57
CA THR A 210 -22.84 17.39 -11.56
C THR A 210 -23.51 16.90 -10.26
N ASN A 211 -23.13 15.72 -9.78
CA ASN A 211 -23.63 15.19 -8.50
C ASN A 211 -23.23 16.08 -7.31
N LEU A 212 -22.13 16.82 -7.45
CA LEU A 212 -21.62 17.77 -6.48
C LEU A 212 -21.95 19.24 -6.83
N ASP A 213 -22.91 19.54 -7.72
CA ASP A 213 -23.32 20.94 -8.00
C ASP A 213 -24.20 21.53 -6.91
N ASN A 214 -24.89 20.70 -6.12
CA ASN A 214 -25.69 21.15 -4.97
C ASN A 214 -25.67 20.14 -3.80
N PRO A 215 -24.49 19.70 -3.31
CA PRO A 215 -24.47 19.00 -2.04
C PRO A 215 -24.95 19.97 -0.96
N ASP A 216 -25.67 19.46 0.05
CA ASP A 216 -26.02 20.25 1.23
C ASP A 216 -24.77 21.03 1.70
N PRO A 217 -24.87 22.32 2.05
CA PRO A 217 -23.75 23.08 2.61
C PRO A 217 -23.01 22.37 3.76
N ALA A 218 -23.66 21.44 4.46
CA ALA A 218 -23.03 20.55 5.44
C ALA A 218 -21.96 19.59 4.85
N TYR A 219 -21.95 19.39 3.53
CA TYR A 219 -21.03 18.53 2.77
C TYR A 219 -20.22 19.30 1.71
N ILE A 220 -20.44 20.61 1.59
CA ILE A 220 -19.63 21.51 0.75
C ILE A 220 -18.24 21.64 1.39
N GLY A 221 -17.18 21.54 0.58
CA GLY A 221 -15.80 21.65 1.04
C GLY A 221 -15.09 20.33 1.36
N SER A 222 -15.73 19.17 1.21
CA SER A 222 -15.20 17.90 1.71
C SER A 222 -15.13 16.75 0.69
N ALA A 223 -15.25 17.06 -0.61
CA ALA A 223 -15.26 16.09 -1.71
C ALA A 223 -13.94 15.30 -1.90
N GLY A 224 -12.91 15.51 -1.06
CA GLY A 224 -11.59 14.90 -1.20
C GLY A 224 -10.86 15.18 -2.52
N LEU A 225 -11.31 16.21 -3.25
CA LEU A 225 -10.67 16.77 -4.44
C LEU A 225 -9.77 17.96 -4.09
N ALA A 226 -9.40 18.07 -2.81
CA ALA A 226 -8.61 19.18 -2.30
C ALA A 226 -7.16 19.08 -2.83
N PRO A 227 -6.59 20.16 -3.37
CA PRO A 227 -5.15 20.27 -3.52
C PRO A 227 -4.47 20.01 -2.19
N SER A 228 -3.37 19.28 -2.20
CA SER A 228 -2.70 18.86 -0.98
C SER A 228 -1.18 18.95 -1.12
N THR A 229 -0.45 18.70 -0.04
CA THR A 229 1.01 18.52 -0.06
C THR A 229 1.46 17.18 -0.68
N ASN A 230 0.56 16.22 -0.83
CA ASN A 230 0.73 14.98 -1.57
C ASN A 230 -0.04 15.05 -2.90
N PRO A 231 0.60 14.69 -4.01
CA PRO A 231 0.02 14.90 -5.32
C PRO A 231 -0.98 13.81 -5.76
N HIS A 232 -1.29 12.80 -4.95
CA HIS A 232 -2.00 11.58 -5.39
C HIS A 232 -3.36 11.82 -6.10
N VAL A 233 -4.21 12.66 -5.53
CA VAL A 233 -5.53 12.97 -6.10
C VAL A 233 -5.37 13.73 -7.41
N PHE A 234 -4.48 14.73 -7.43
CA PHE A 234 -4.16 15.47 -8.65
C PHE A 234 -3.55 14.56 -9.73
N LEU A 235 -2.66 13.64 -9.38
CA LEU A 235 -2.06 12.71 -10.34
C LEU A 235 -3.11 11.75 -10.91
N SER A 236 -4.08 11.32 -10.10
CA SER A 236 -5.22 10.53 -10.59
C SER A 236 -6.08 11.35 -11.56
N TRP A 237 -6.34 12.61 -11.23
CA TRP A 237 -7.04 13.55 -12.10
C TRP A 237 -6.29 13.76 -13.43
N LEU A 238 -4.99 14.06 -13.37
CA LEU A 238 -4.11 14.22 -14.53
C LEU A 238 -4.10 12.95 -15.40
N ALA A 239 -3.93 11.79 -14.77
CA ALA A 239 -3.94 10.50 -15.45
C ALA A 239 -5.27 10.27 -16.18
N SER A 240 -6.42 10.56 -15.55
CA SER A 240 -7.74 10.45 -16.17
C SER A 240 -7.91 11.35 -17.41
N ARG A 241 -7.18 12.48 -17.49
CA ARG A 241 -7.13 13.40 -18.64
C ARG A 241 -6.16 12.97 -19.74
N GLY A 242 -5.45 11.86 -19.54
CA GLY A 242 -4.43 11.39 -20.47
C GLY A 242 -3.08 12.07 -20.30
N GLY A 243 -2.90 12.83 -19.21
CA GLY A 243 -1.61 13.40 -18.83
C GLY A 243 -0.78 12.42 -18.00
N ASP A 244 0.48 12.81 -17.81
CA ASP A 244 1.49 12.12 -17.00
C ASP A 244 2.48 13.19 -16.51
N VAL A 245 3.31 12.92 -15.50
CA VAL A 245 4.31 13.88 -14.99
C VAL A 245 5.48 14.03 -15.95
N PHE A 246 5.86 12.94 -16.62
CA PHE A 246 6.94 12.90 -17.60
C PHE A 246 6.43 12.39 -18.96
N ASP A 247 6.96 12.95 -20.05
CA ASP A 247 6.75 12.37 -21.38
C ASP A 247 7.62 11.13 -21.58
N ARG A 248 7.42 10.42 -22.70
CA ARG A 248 8.17 9.20 -23.02
C ARG A 248 9.70 9.38 -23.10
N ALA A 249 10.17 10.62 -23.25
CA ALA A 249 11.59 10.97 -23.31
C ALA A 249 12.09 11.51 -21.95
N TRP A 250 11.39 11.22 -20.85
CA TRP A 250 11.74 11.64 -19.48
C TRP A 250 11.79 13.16 -19.29
N ARG A 251 11.01 13.92 -20.07
CA ARG A 251 10.93 15.37 -19.91
C ARG A 251 9.67 15.73 -19.12
N PRO A 252 9.75 16.67 -18.16
CA PRO A 252 8.56 17.12 -17.43
C PRO A 252 7.48 17.63 -18.39
N THR A 253 6.27 17.05 -18.31
CA THR A 253 5.15 17.43 -19.17
C THR A 253 4.54 18.80 -18.87
N PRO A 254 4.53 19.34 -17.62
CA PRO A 254 3.85 20.61 -17.34
C PRO A 254 4.39 21.79 -18.16
N LEU A 255 5.63 21.69 -18.66
CA LEU A 255 6.28 22.71 -19.49
C LEU A 255 6.07 22.51 -20.99
N ARG A 256 5.38 21.44 -21.40
CA ARG A 256 5.38 20.95 -22.79
C ARG A 256 4.02 20.50 -23.30
N SER A 257 3.04 20.31 -22.43
CA SER A 257 1.71 19.84 -22.78
C SER A 257 0.65 20.73 -22.16
N SER A 258 -0.32 21.17 -22.97
CA SER A 258 -1.48 21.90 -22.44
C SER A 258 -2.32 21.00 -21.53
N ILE A 259 -2.31 19.68 -21.73
CA ILE A 259 -3.08 18.71 -20.91
C ILE A 259 -2.76 18.84 -19.42
N ALA A 260 -1.48 18.98 -19.06
CA ALA A 260 -1.07 19.07 -17.66
C ALA A 260 -1.53 20.40 -17.02
N ALA A 261 -1.38 21.51 -17.75
CA ALA A 261 -1.83 22.82 -17.29
C ALA A 261 -3.36 22.92 -17.22
N GLU A 262 -4.07 22.38 -18.21
CA GLU A 262 -5.53 22.29 -18.26
C GLU A 262 -6.07 21.41 -17.12
N ALA A 263 -5.49 20.22 -16.90
CA ALA A 263 -5.89 19.33 -15.81
C ALA A 263 -5.68 19.97 -14.44
N PHE A 264 -4.58 20.71 -14.25
CA PHE A 264 -4.34 21.46 -13.02
C PHE A 264 -5.35 22.60 -12.85
N ALA A 265 -5.61 23.37 -13.90
CA ALA A 265 -6.62 24.43 -13.86
C ALA A 265 -8.02 23.88 -13.54
N GLU A 266 -8.43 22.78 -14.17
CA GLU A 266 -9.70 22.09 -13.88
C GLU A 266 -9.77 21.60 -12.43
N TYR A 267 -8.67 21.05 -11.91
CA TYR A 267 -8.61 20.56 -10.54
C TYR A 267 -8.76 21.69 -9.51
N ILE A 268 -8.08 22.82 -9.73
CA ILE A 268 -8.22 24.02 -8.88
C ILE A 268 -9.59 24.67 -9.03
N ASP A 269 -10.13 24.75 -10.25
CA ASP A 269 -11.49 25.26 -10.51
C ASP A 269 -12.52 24.42 -9.77
N GLU A 270 -12.37 23.10 -9.78
CA GLU A 270 -13.28 22.20 -9.07
C GLU A 270 -13.20 22.37 -7.55
N ALA A 271 -12.00 22.46 -6.98
CA ALA A 271 -11.83 22.74 -5.55
C ALA A 271 -12.44 24.10 -5.16
N THR A 272 -12.30 25.11 -6.03
CA THR A 272 -12.87 26.44 -5.83
C THR A 272 -14.40 26.42 -5.94
N ARG A 273 -14.94 25.71 -6.94
CA ARG A 273 -16.39 25.54 -7.16
C ARG A 273 -17.06 24.87 -5.96
N LEU A 274 -16.38 23.86 -5.39
CA LEU A 274 -16.81 23.14 -4.20
C LEU A 274 -16.57 23.89 -2.89
N GLY A 275 -15.98 25.08 -2.94
CA GLY A 275 -15.71 25.90 -1.76
C GLY A 275 -14.78 25.23 -0.75
N ILE A 276 -13.83 24.40 -1.20
CA ILE A 276 -12.86 23.73 -0.31
C ILE A 276 -11.97 24.81 0.34
N PRO A 277 -11.93 24.90 1.69
CA PRO A 277 -11.06 25.83 2.40
C PRO A 277 -9.57 25.59 2.12
N PHE A 278 -8.80 26.66 1.93
CA PHE A 278 -7.37 26.56 1.60
C PHE A 278 -6.52 25.96 2.74
N ASP A 279 -6.96 26.09 3.99
CA ASP A 279 -6.33 25.46 5.16
C ASP A 279 -6.51 23.93 5.19
N GLU A 280 -7.35 23.38 4.31
CA GLU A 280 -7.39 21.94 4.04
C GLU A 280 -6.35 21.50 3.01
N TYR A 281 -5.59 22.44 2.44
CA TYR A 281 -4.62 22.14 1.38
C TYR A 281 -3.24 21.70 1.89
N VAL A 282 -3.07 21.49 3.20
CA VAL A 282 -1.74 21.48 3.85
C VAL A 282 -1.32 20.18 4.52
N ASP A 283 -2.22 19.23 4.82
CA ASP A 283 -1.80 17.98 5.50
C ASP A 283 -2.57 16.73 5.03
N GLU A 284 -1.81 15.73 4.54
CA GLU A 284 -2.34 14.59 3.79
C GLU A 284 -2.79 13.42 4.66
N ARG A 285 -3.72 12.65 4.10
CA ARG A 285 -4.26 11.36 4.53
C ARG A 285 -5.43 11.45 5.49
N TYR A 286 -5.56 12.51 6.28
CA TYR A 286 -6.57 12.52 7.35
C TYR A 286 -7.81 13.37 7.09
N THR A 287 -7.75 14.57 6.50
CA THR A 287 -8.93 15.45 6.51
C THR A 287 -10.08 14.94 5.63
N PRO A 288 -9.89 14.59 4.34
CA PRO A 288 -11.00 14.09 3.53
C PRO A 288 -11.49 12.70 3.94
N HIS A 289 -10.58 11.79 4.30
CA HIS A 289 -10.95 10.47 4.82
C HIS A 289 -11.72 10.59 6.14
N ALA A 290 -11.23 11.38 7.11
CA ALA A 290 -11.93 11.57 8.37
C ALA A 290 -13.33 12.14 8.16
N ARG A 291 -13.52 13.05 7.19
CA ARG A 291 -14.84 13.59 6.85
C ARG A 291 -15.77 12.59 6.17
N MET A 292 -15.22 11.71 5.33
CA MET A 292 -16.02 10.57 4.84
C MET A 292 -16.44 9.68 6.00
N LEU A 293 -15.53 9.39 6.93
CA LEU A 293 -15.77 8.49 8.06
C LEU A 293 -16.66 9.09 9.16
N ASP A 294 -16.65 10.41 9.37
CA ASP A 294 -17.56 11.09 10.31
C ASP A 294 -18.91 11.47 9.68
N GLY A 295 -19.03 11.32 8.35
CA GLY A 295 -20.24 11.54 7.58
C GLY A 295 -20.48 12.98 7.14
N THR A 296 -19.47 13.86 7.23
CA THR A 296 -19.51 15.26 6.78
C THR A 296 -18.98 15.47 5.36
N ALA A 297 -18.81 14.39 4.59
CA ALA A 297 -18.47 14.43 3.17
C ALA A 297 -19.41 13.60 2.29
N ALA A 298 -19.73 14.14 1.11
CA ALA A 298 -20.53 13.45 0.09
C ALA A 298 -19.68 12.48 -0.74
N ALA A 299 -18.40 12.81 -0.96
CA ALA A 299 -17.44 12.01 -1.71
C ALA A 299 -16.01 12.27 -1.22
N ALA A 300 -15.10 11.34 -1.45
CA ALA A 300 -13.65 11.58 -1.37
C ALA A 300 -12.91 10.61 -2.27
N VAL A 301 -11.69 10.97 -2.65
CA VAL A 301 -10.77 10.02 -3.29
C VAL A 301 -9.89 9.43 -2.19
N GLY A 302 -9.80 8.10 -2.15
CA GLY A 302 -9.06 7.39 -1.12
C GLY A 302 -8.45 6.09 -1.61
N TRP A 303 -7.46 5.60 -0.89
CA TRP A 303 -6.77 4.36 -1.21
C TRP A 303 -7.66 3.13 -0.99
N ALA A 304 -7.45 2.09 -1.79
CA ALA A 304 -8.10 0.80 -1.59
C ALA A 304 -7.80 0.21 -0.20
N ALA A 305 -6.55 0.36 0.28
CA ALA A 305 -6.15 -0.14 1.59
C ALA A 305 -6.84 0.60 2.76
N ASP A 306 -7.25 1.85 2.55
CA ASP A 306 -7.93 2.64 3.58
C ASP A 306 -9.44 2.33 3.64
N ALA A 307 -10.00 1.59 2.67
CA ALA A 307 -11.44 1.32 2.58
C ALA A 307 -11.98 0.54 3.79
N GLN A 308 -11.16 -0.23 4.48
CA GLN A 308 -11.55 -0.93 5.72
C GLN A 308 -11.94 0.03 6.84
N GLN A 309 -11.37 1.23 6.85
CA GLN A 309 -11.70 2.24 7.85
C GLN A 309 -13.18 2.65 7.77
N ILE A 310 -13.80 2.55 6.58
CA ILE A 310 -15.24 2.78 6.36
C ILE A 310 -16.09 1.90 7.29
N LEU A 311 -15.66 0.68 7.59
CA LEU A 311 -16.41 -0.22 8.48
C LEU A 311 -16.48 0.28 9.92
N THR A 312 -15.60 1.21 10.31
CA THR A 312 -15.61 1.81 11.65
C THR A 312 -16.40 3.13 11.71
N SER A 313 -16.87 3.62 10.55
CA SER A 313 -17.67 4.84 10.43
C SER A 313 -19.09 4.64 10.99
N SER A 314 -19.65 5.70 11.59
CA SER A 314 -21.06 5.77 11.98
C SER A 314 -22.03 5.80 10.79
N VAL A 315 -21.53 6.11 9.58
CA VAL A 315 -22.29 6.14 8.32
C VAL A 315 -21.87 5.03 7.35
N SER A 316 -21.24 3.97 7.84
CA SER A 316 -20.71 2.85 7.04
C SER A 316 -21.75 2.25 6.07
N ASP A 317 -23.00 2.07 6.52
CA ASP A 317 -24.10 1.55 5.67
C ASP A 317 -24.42 2.43 4.45
N GLN A 318 -24.06 3.72 4.53
CA GLN A 318 -24.30 4.74 3.51
C GLN A 318 -23.09 4.97 2.62
N LEU A 319 -21.91 4.48 3.02
CA LEU A 319 -20.67 4.63 2.29
C LEU A 319 -20.49 3.51 1.26
N ARG A 320 -20.04 3.88 0.06
CA ARG A 320 -19.72 2.96 -1.02
C ARG A 320 -18.39 3.35 -1.64
N VAL A 321 -17.70 2.35 -2.17
CA VAL A 321 -16.44 2.52 -2.89
C VAL A 321 -16.62 2.07 -4.32
N THR A 322 -16.11 2.85 -5.26
CA THR A 322 -16.13 2.56 -6.70
C THR A 322 -14.79 2.94 -7.31
N LEU A 323 -14.57 2.55 -8.57
CA LEU A 323 -13.44 3.01 -9.36
C LEU A 323 -13.34 4.54 -9.35
N PHE A 324 -12.13 5.06 -9.45
CA PHE A 324 -11.93 6.48 -9.75
C PHE A 324 -12.70 6.84 -11.03
N PRO A 325 -13.53 7.91 -11.04
CA PRO A 325 -14.38 8.20 -12.18
C PRO A 325 -13.57 8.48 -13.44
N ALA A 326 -14.09 7.99 -14.58
CA ALA A 326 -13.41 8.16 -15.84
C ALA A 326 -13.36 9.64 -16.26
N GLY A 327 -12.19 10.07 -16.73
CA GLY A 327 -12.05 11.32 -17.47
C GLY A 327 -12.12 11.05 -18.98
N ARG A 328 -11.13 11.56 -19.72
CA ARG A 328 -10.90 11.18 -21.12
C ARG A 328 -10.53 9.70 -21.27
N ARG A 329 -10.04 9.08 -20.21
CA ARG A 329 -9.83 7.63 -20.05
C ARG A 329 -10.10 7.21 -18.61
N SER A 330 -10.41 5.93 -18.42
CA SER A 330 -10.43 5.29 -17.09
C SER A 330 -8.99 5.07 -16.63
N SER A 331 -8.49 5.92 -15.75
CA SER A 331 -7.12 5.87 -15.23
C SER A 331 -7.03 6.55 -13.88
N THR A 332 -6.18 6.01 -13.02
CA THR A 332 -5.86 6.50 -11.68
C THR A 332 -4.41 6.13 -11.37
N ILE A 333 -3.85 6.57 -10.25
CA ILE A 333 -2.51 6.13 -9.83
C ILE A 333 -2.56 4.84 -9.01
N THR A 334 -1.47 4.07 -9.07
CA THR A 334 -1.16 3.03 -8.10
C THR A 334 -0.48 3.65 -6.87
N GLY A 335 -0.44 2.88 -5.78
CA GLY A 335 0.33 3.22 -4.57
C GLY A 335 0.69 1.93 -3.85
N ASN A 336 1.26 0.99 -4.60
CA ASN A 336 1.55 -0.36 -4.12
C ASN A 336 2.72 -0.33 -3.13
N TRP A 337 2.68 -1.25 -2.17
CA TRP A 337 3.80 -1.51 -1.28
C TRP A 337 4.42 -2.86 -1.63
N LEU A 338 5.74 -2.92 -1.66
CA LEU A 338 6.53 -4.09 -2.04
C LEU A 338 7.48 -4.48 -0.90
N LEU A 339 7.98 -5.71 -0.93
CA LEU A 339 9.05 -6.18 -0.07
C LEU A 339 10.32 -6.35 -0.90
N ALA A 340 11.42 -5.74 -0.45
CA ALA A 340 12.73 -5.83 -1.09
C ALA A 340 13.83 -6.18 -0.09
N ILE A 341 14.93 -6.73 -0.60
CA ILE A 341 16.12 -7.09 0.17
C ILE A 341 17.19 -6.04 -0.13
N PRO A 342 17.73 -5.32 0.87
CA PRO A 342 18.91 -4.49 0.66
C PRO A 342 20.10 -5.27 0.09
N ASP A 343 20.87 -4.68 -0.83
CA ASP A 343 22.05 -5.33 -1.42
C ASP A 343 23.12 -5.69 -0.37
N ASP A 344 23.16 -4.93 0.72
CA ASP A 344 24.07 -5.11 1.86
C ASP A 344 23.42 -5.81 3.06
N SER A 345 22.33 -6.57 2.85
CA SER A 345 21.69 -7.39 3.90
C SER A 345 22.69 -8.40 4.51
N ALA A 346 22.58 -8.61 5.83
CA ALA A 346 23.39 -9.60 6.54
C ALA A 346 22.78 -11.00 6.53
N GLN A 347 21.50 -11.13 6.14
CA GLN A 347 20.74 -12.38 6.10
C GLN A 347 19.93 -12.52 4.79
N PRO A 348 20.55 -12.40 3.60
CA PRO A 348 19.81 -12.27 2.35
C PRO A 348 18.95 -13.50 2.01
N GLU A 349 19.39 -14.71 2.36
CA GLU A 349 18.64 -15.96 2.12
C GLU A 349 17.41 -16.07 3.02
N ALA A 350 17.53 -15.71 4.30
CA ALA A 350 16.39 -15.70 5.22
C ALA A 350 15.41 -14.55 4.89
N ALA A 351 15.92 -13.43 4.41
CA ALA A 351 15.11 -12.34 3.88
C ALA A 351 14.33 -12.77 2.64
N TYR A 352 14.98 -13.47 1.70
CA TYR A 352 14.32 -14.00 0.51
C TYR A 352 13.21 -15.00 0.86
N ASP A 353 13.47 -15.91 1.79
CA ASP A 353 12.48 -16.85 2.30
C ASP A 353 11.29 -16.11 2.94
N PHE A 354 11.56 -15.07 3.73
CA PHE A 354 10.52 -14.23 4.34
C PHE A 354 9.65 -13.51 3.31
N ILE A 355 10.24 -12.82 2.31
CA ILE A 355 9.44 -12.06 1.34
C ILE A 355 8.62 -12.99 0.44
N THR A 356 9.12 -14.20 0.14
CA THR A 356 8.42 -15.22 -0.62
C THR A 356 7.25 -15.77 0.18
N TRP A 357 7.46 -16.09 1.45
CA TRP A 357 6.38 -16.49 2.37
C TRP A 357 5.32 -15.40 2.51
N ALA A 358 5.74 -14.16 2.78
CA ALA A 358 4.84 -13.02 3.02
C ALA A 358 3.98 -12.68 1.80
N THR A 359 4.46 -12.99 0.59
CA THR A 359 3.74 -12.74 -0.67
C THR A 359 3.10 -13.99 -1.27
N SER A 360 3.12 -15.12 -0.56
CA SER A 360 2.43 -16.35 -0.96
C SER A 360 0.90 -16.15 -0.95
N GLN A 361 0.19 -17.01 -1.68
CA GLN A 361 -1.27 -16.92 -1.82
C GLN A 361 -1.99 -17.00 -0.48
N ASP A 362 -1.63 -17.94 0.39
CA ASP A 362 -2.28 -18.15 1.69
C ASP A 362 -2.04 -16.98 2.65
N ILE A 363 -0.82 -16.43 2.66
CA ILE A 363 -0.48 -15.30 3.51
C ILE A 363 -1.12 -14.00 3.00
N MET A 364 -1.16 -13.79 1.69
CA MET A 364 -1.91 -12.68 1.11
C MET A 364 -3.41 -12.80 1.33
N LYS A 365 -3.99 -14.02 1.27
CA LYS A 365 -5.40 -14.25 1.60
C LYS A 365 -5.68 -13.89 3.05
N THR A 366 -4.83 -14.35 3.97
CA THR A 366 -4.93 -14.00 5.39
C THR A 366 -4.82 -12.49 5.60
N SER A 367 -3.91 -11.83 4.88
CA SER A 367 -3.76 -10.37 4.92
C SER A 367 -4.99 -9.64 4.37
N ALA A 368 -5.62 -10.17 3.31
CA ALA A 368 -6.85 -9.63 2.74
C ALA A 368 -8.05 -9.74 3.69
N LEU A 369 -8.17 -10.85 4.43
CA LEU A 369 -9.17 -11.00 5.50
C LEU A 369 -8.95 -10.01 6.66
N LEU A 370 -7.71 -9.56 6.86
CA LEU A 370 -7.36 -8.49 7.78
C LEU A 370 -7.44 -7.09 7.17
N GLY A 371 -7.85 -7.00 5.91
CA GLY A 371 -8.20 -5.75 5.25
C GLY A 371 -7.15 -5.15 4.34
N VAL A 372 -6.05 -5.84 4.06
CA VAL A 372 -5.01 -5.38 3.14
C VAL A 372 -5.32 -5.86 1.72
N PRO A 373 -5.49 -4.96 0.73
CA PRO A 373 -5.76 -5.35 -0.64
C PRO A 373 -4.69 -6.28 -1.22
N PRO A 374 -5.05 -7.46 -1.72
CA PRO A 374 -4.09 -8.40 -2.28
C PRO A 374 -3.54 -7.92 -3.62
N ALA A 375 -2.35 -8.41 -3.98
CA ALA A 375 -1.76 -8.18 -5.31
C ALA A 375 -1.93 -9.37 -6.27
N ARG A 376 -2.62 -10.44 -5.84
CA ARG A 376 -2.85 -11.68 -6.61
C ARG A 376 -4.22 -11.71 -7.27
N GLU A 377 -4.25 -12.10 -8.54
CA GLU A 377 -5.48 -12.22 -9.36
C GLU A 377 -6.45 -13.26 -8.81
N SER A 378 -5.93 -14.42 -8.38
CA SER A 378 -6.70 -15.51 -7.79
C SER A 378 -7.57 -15.05 -6.60
N LEU A 379 -7.06 -14.14 -5.77
CA LEU A 379 -7.74 -13.68 -4.56
C LEU A 379 -8.93 -12.77 -4.83
N PHE A 380 -9.00 -12.09 -5.97
CA PHE A 380 -10.19 -11.31 -6.35
C PHE A 380 -11.40 -12.20 -6.72
N ASN A 381 -11.20 -13.50 -6.86
CA ASN A 381 -12.25 -14.48 -7.15
C ASN A 381 -12.45 -15.50 -6.01
N ASP A 382 -11.73 -15.34 -4.88
CA ASP A 382 -11.84 -16.23 -3.73
C ASP A 382 -13.16 -15.98 -2.97
N ARG A 383 -13.97 -17.03 -2.80
CA ARG A 383 -15.31 -16.96 -2.20
C ARG A 383 -15.35 -16.52 -0.73
N GLU A 384 -14.23 -16.61 -0.02
CA GLU A 384 -14.16 -16.11 1.36
C GLU A 384 -13.90 -14.59 1.41
N LEU A 385 -13.45 -14.01 0.29
CA LEU A 385 -13.17 -12.58 0.15
C LEU A 385 -14.29 -11.81 -0.58
N VAL A 386 -15.14 -12.48 -1.37
CA VAL A 386 -16.19 -11.84 -2.22
C VAL A 386 -17.63 -12.15 -1.83
#